data_AF-A0A524MZD1-F1
#
_entry.id   AF-A0A524MZD1-F1
#
_cell.length_a   1.000
_cell.length_b   1.000
_cell.length_c   1.000
_cell.angle_alpha   90.00
_cell.angle_beta   90.00
_cell.angle_gamma   90.00
#
_symmetry.space_group_name_H-M   'P 1'
#
loop_
_entity.id
_entity.type
_entity.pdbx_description
1 polymer ?
#
loop_
_entity_poly.entity_id
_entity_poly.type
_entity_poly.pdbx_seq_one_letter_code
_entity_poly.pdbx_strand_id
1 'polypeptide(L)'
;MSACGGSDDSATETTTEFTLLPTTTPPPATSTTSTTSTTTSTTSTSSTSSTILQPSTTVADPAVVALVLSGDGIGTAGFGADPDGVISYLSSYLGEPTNDTGWVDPLTIGICSGSELRRVSWGVLTLLFGDVSSVVQGRRHFFGYTYGAPDEIGAAPVGLTTSRGVMIGSRVVDVTAAYPAVQILPEDDFTPPFFIVNDSLRGFLTGVDDGATVTAIIGGDDCGI
;
A
#
# COMPACT_ATOMS: atom_id res chain seq x y z
N MET A 1 -56.34 -15.37 23.89
CA MET A 1 -56.57 -15.70 25.32
C MET A 1 -55.61 -16.82 25.63
N SER A 2 -54.71 -16.60 26.60
CA SER A 2 -53.87 -17.51 27.42
C SER A 2 -53.66 -18.97 26.96
N ALA A 3 -52.42 -19.51 26.87
CA ALA A 3 -51.43 -19.81 27.94
C ALA A 3 -52.00 -20.81 28.99
N CYS A 4 -51.37 -21.89 29.50
CA CYS A 4 -49.99 -22.37 29.73
C CYS A 4 -50.00 -23.94 29.65
N GLY A 5 -48.97 -24.78 29.84
CA GLY A 5 -47.62 -24.72 30.39
C GLY A 5 -47.15 -26.15 30.77
N GLY A 6 -45.84 -26.32 31.04
CA GLY A 6 -45.20 -27.52 31.62
C GLY A 6 -44.11 -28.11 30.70
N SER A 7 -42.87 -28.35 31.11
CA SER A 7 -42.29 -28.50 32.45
C SER A 7 -40.81 -28.09 32.48
N ASP A 8 -40.40 -27.62 33.65
CA ASP A 8 -39.06 -27.26 34.10
C ASP A 8 -38.03 -28.40 34.00
N ASP A 9 -36.81 -28.07 33.58
CA ASP A 9 -35.61 -28.81 33.97
C ASP A 9 -34.58 -27.83 34.52
N SER A 10 -34.06 -28.17 35.71
CA SER A 10 -33.13 -27.38 36.50
C SER A 10 -31.73 -27.42 35.90
N ALA A 11 -31.18 -26.27 35.52
CA ALA A 11 -29.74 -26.08 35.42
C ALA A 11 -29.32 -24.99 36.41
N THR A 12 -28.65 -25.42 37.48
CA THR A 12 -28.01 -24.56 38.47
C THR A 12 -26.71 -24.03 37.87
N GLU A 13 -26.67 -22.78 37.43
CA GLU A 13 -25.39 -22.12 37.08
C GLU A 13 -24.87 -21.33 38.28
N THR A 14 -23.76 -21.83 38.83
CA THR A 14 -23.01 -21.24 39.93
C THR A 14 -22.32 -19.96 39.45
N THR A 15 -22.75 -18.83 40.02
CA THR A 15 -22.05 -17.55 39.89
C THR A 15 -20.65 -17.68 40.52
N THR A 16 -19.61 -17.44 39.74
CA THR A 16 -18.24 -17.32 40.27
C THR A 16 -17.92 -15.84 40.37
N GLU A 17 -18.12 -15.30 41.56
CA GLU A 17 -17.81 -13.92 41.91
C GLU A 17 -16.28 -13.77 42.04
N PHE A 18 -15.67 -12.95 41.18
CA PHE A 18 -14.25 -12.65 41.23
C PHE A 18 -14.01 -11.43 42.13
N THR A 19 -13.72 -11.68 43.41
CA THR A 19 -13.36 -10.63 44.37
C THR A 19 -11.93 -10.15 44.14
N LEU A 20 -11.76 -8.91 43.69
CA LEU A 20 -10.46 -8.23 43.62
C LEU A 20 -10.04 -7.73 45.01
N LEU A 21 -8.86 -8.14 45.48
CA LEU A 21 -8.23 -7.55 46.67
C LEU A 21 -7.62 -6.17 46.34
N PRO A 22 -7.78 -5.15 47.21
CA PRO A 22 -7.05 -3.91 47.07
C PRO A 22 -5.58 -4.11 47.43
N THR A 23 -4.66 -3.79 46.51
CA THR A 23 -3.23 -3.68 46.81
C THR A 23 -2.92 -2.24 47.22
N THR A 24 -2.52 -2.04 48.48
CA THR A 24 -2.07 -0.76 49.03
C THR A 24 -0.54 -0.70 48.98
N THR A 25 0.01 0.17 48.14
CA THR A 25 1.46 0.43 48.06
C THR A 25 1.78 1.79 48.73
N PRO A 26 2.76 1.84 49.65
CA PRO A 26 3.08 3.05 50.42
C PRO A 26 3.91 4.09 49.62
N PRO A 27 3.76 5.40 49.89
CA PRO A 27 4.69 6.44 49.43
C PRO A 27 5.78 6.70 50.49
N PRO A 28 7.08 6.70 50.12
CA PRO A 28 7.91 7.91 50.30
C PRO A 28 9.09 7.97 49.28
N ALA A 29 9.91 8.99 49.11
CA ALA A 29 10.21 10.23 49.82
C ALA A 29 10.70 11.29 48.81
N THR A 30 10.44 12.56 49.10
CA THR A 30 11.07 13.70 48.43
C THR A 30 12.54 13.80 48.84
N SER A 31 13.44 13.98 47.87
CA SER A 31 14.80 14.46 48.12
C SER A 31 15.19 15.44 47.02
N THR A 32 15.18 16.72 47.38
CA THR A 32 15.75 17.82 46.60
C THR A 32 17.26 17.82 46.80
N THR A 33 18.03 17.66 45.72
CA THR A 33 19.46 17.95 45.71
C THR A 33 19.74 18.96 44.61
N SER A 34 19.96 20.21 45.00
CA SER A 34 20.46 21.28 44.14
C SER A 34 21.95 21.04 43.88
N THR A 35 22.34 20.83 42.62
CA THR A 35 23.73 20.89 42.19
C THR A 35 23.92 22.07 41.25
N THR A 36 24.76 23.00 41.68
CA THR A 36 25.23 24.15 40.92
C THR A 36 26.26 23.66 39.90
N SER A 37 25.94 23.77 38.60
CA SER A 37 26.90 23.47 37.53
C SER A 37 27.57 24.75 37.06
N THR A 38 28.86 24.85 37.34
CA THR A 38 29.79 25.89 36.88
C THR A 38 30.06 25.76 35.37
N THR A 39 30.16 26.89 34.70
CA THR A 39 30.46 27.05 33.27
C THR A 39 31.88 26.58 32.91
N THR A 40 32.02 25.91 31.76
CA THR A 40 33.28 25.88 31.00
C THR A 40 32.94 25.89 29.52
N SER A 41 33.19 27.02 28.85
CA SER A 41 33.08 27.16 27.40
C SER A 41 34.31 26.56 26.74
N THR A 42 34.16 25.38 26.11
CA THR A 42 35.14 24.85 25.17
C THR A 42 34.67 25.15 23.74
N THR A 43 35.44 25.96 23.03
CA THR A 43 35.25 26.25 21.61
C THR A 43 35.56 25.01 20.77
N SER A 44 34.53 24.26 20.40
CA SER A 44 34.64 23.15 19.46
C SER A 44 34.65 23.69 18.03
N THR A 45 35.79 23.57 17.34
CA THR A 45 35.88 23.82 15.90
C THR A 45 35.11 22.71 15.18
N SER A 46 33.90 23.00 14.72
CA SER A 46 33.11 22.07 13.92
C SER A 46 33.70 22.03 12.50
N SER A 47 34.45 20.98 12.18
CA SER A 47 34.83 20.67 10.81
C SER A 47 33.64 19.99 10.13
N THR A 48 32.91 20.73 9.31
CA THR A 48 31.84 20.19 8.47
C THR A 48 32.47 19.29 7.41
N SER A 49 32.48 17.98 7.65
CA SER A 49 32.80 17.00 6.61
C SER A 49 31.54 16.82 5.77
N SER A 50 31.49 17.45 4.60
CA SER A 50 30.44 17.27 3.60
C SER A 50 30.60 15.90 2.95
N THR A 51 29.96 14.89 3.54
CA THR A 51 29.75 13.60 2.87
C THR A 51 28.77 13.81 1.73
N ILE A 52 29.29 13.97 0.51
CA ILE A 52 28.49 13.92 -0.70
C ILE A 52 28.02 12.47 -0.85
N LEU A 53 26.75 12.20 -0.55
CA LEU A 53 26.11 10.92 -0.82
C LEU A 53 26.17 10.69 -2.34
N GLN A 54 26.97 9.71 -2.76
CA GLN A 54 26.98 9.25 -4.14
C GLN A 54 25.58 8.71 -4.47
N PRO A 55 24.98 9.10 -5.60
CA PRO A 55 23.73 8.49 -6.03
C PRO A 55 24.00 7.00 -6.28
N SER A 56 23.39 6.14 -5.46
CA SER A 56 23.41 4.70 -5.68
C SER A 56 22.47 4.42 -6.85
N THR A 57 23.00 4.28 -8.06
CA THR A 57 22.25 3.73 -9.19
C THR A 57 22.10 2.23 -8.97
N THR A 58 21.04 1.85 -8.26
CA THR A 58 20.59 0.45 -8.15
C THR A 58 20.25 -0.03 -9.56
N VAL A 59 21.10 -0.88 -10.13
CA VAL A 59 20.83 -1.56 -11.40
C VAL A 59 19.58 -2.41 -11.18
N ALA A 60 18.51 -2.14 -11.94
CA ALA A 60 17.31 -2.97 -11.89
C ALA A 60 17.68 -4.42 -12.24
N ASP A 61 17.26 -5.36 -11.39
CA ASP A 61 17.44 -6.79 -11.64
C ASP A 61 16.80 -7.14 -13.00
N PRO A 62 17.54 -7.78 -13.94
CA PRO A 62 17.00 -8.16 -15.25
C PRO A 62 15.71 -8.98 -15.17
N ALA A 63 15.44 -9.66 -14.05
CA ALA A 63 14.17 -10.33 -13.77
C ALA A 63 12.99 -9.34 -13.73
N VAL A 64 13.17 -8.15 -13.17
CA VAL A 64 12.14 -7.12 -12.99
C VAL A 64 11.81 -6.41 -14.31
N VAL A 65 12.74 -6.42 -15.28
CA VAL A 65 12.54 -5.84 -16.62
C VAL A 65 11.43 -6.55 -17.41
N ALA A 66 11.17 -7.83 -17.11
CA ALA A 66 10.07 -8.58 -17.73
C ALA A 66 8.69 -8.17 -17.21
N LEU A 67 8.61 -7.57 -16.02
CA LEU A 67 7.37 -7.15 -15.36
C LEU A 67 6.99 -5.72 -15.77
N VAL A 68 6.80 -5.51 -17.08
CA VAL A 68 6.41 -4.20 -17.62
C VAL A 68 4.99 -3.84 -17.16
N LEU A 69 4.82 -2.64 -16.61
CA LEU A 69 3.53 -2.11 -16.19
C LEU A 69 2.74 -1.60 -17.40
N SER A 70 1.52 -2.11 -17.61
CA SER A 70 0.66 -1.64 -18.71
C SER A 70 -0.78 -1.47 -18.27
N GLY A 71 -1.60 -0.87 -19.15
CA GLY A 71 -3.05 -0.81 -18.95
C GLY A 71 -3.76 -2.14 -19.23
N ASP A 72 -3.03 -3.18 -19.60
CA ASP A 72 -3.58 -4.52 -19.87
C ASP A 72 -3.12 -5.56 -18.83
N GLY A 73 -2.23 -5.17 -17.90
CA GLY A 73 -1.67 -6.06 -16.87
C GLY A 73 -0.21 -5.77 -16.55
N ILE A 74 0.51 -6.81 -16.09
CA ILE A 74 1.94 -6.74 -15.75
C ILE A 74 2.69 -7.83 -16.51
N GLY A 75 3.66 -7.43 -17.34
CA GLY A 75 4.43 -8.35 -18.17
C GLY A 75 3.52 -9.19 -19.06
N THR A 76 3.58 -10.53 -18.92
CA THR A 76 2.69 -11.45 -19.65
C THR A 76 1.40 -11.79 -18.89
N ALA A 77 1.25 -11.34 -17.64
CA ALA A 77 0.04 -11.52 -16.85
C ALA A 77 -0.97 -10.42 -17.21
N GLY A 78 -1.90 -10.75 -18.11
CA GLY A 78 -2.98 -9.84 -18.51
C GLY A 78 -4.16 -9.82 -17.53
N PHE A 79 -4.93 -8.74 -17.53
CA PHE A 79 -6.20 -8.70 -16.81
C PHE A 79 -7.16 -9.78 -17.32
N GLY A 80 -7.93 -10.37 -16.40
CA GLY A 80 -8.74 -11.57 -16.63
C GLY A 80 -7.99 -12.89 -16.43
N ALA A 81 -6.68 -12.89 -16.21
CA ALA A 81 -5.90 -14.09 -15.94
C ALA A 81 -6.23 -14.75 -14.60
N ASP A 82 -5.90 -16.05 -14.49
CA ASP A 82 -6.11 -16.84 -13.28
C ASP A 82 -5.28 -16.30 -12.09
N PRO A 83 -5.88 -16.10 -10.89
CA PRO A 83 -5.18 -15.51 -9.75
C PRO A 83 -3.93 -16.27 -9.31
N ASP A 84 -4.02 -17.59 -9.16
CA ASP A 84 -2.91 -18.39 -8.62
C ASP A 84 -1.78 -18.50 -9.66
N GLY A 85 -2.12 -18.58 -10.94
CA GLY A 85 -1.16 -18.47 -12.03
C GLY A 85 -0.40 -17.14 -12.05
N VAL A 86 -1.09 -16.01 -11.85
CA VAL A 86 -0.46 -14.68 -11.79
C VAL A 86 0.43 -14.53 -10.56
N ILE A 87 -0.02 -14.98 -9.38
CA ILE A 87 0.77 -14.95 -8.15
C ILE A 87 2.02 -15.82 -8.30
N SER A 88 1.90 -17.03 -8.85
CA SER A 88 3.05 -17.90 -9.12
C SER A 88 4.02 -17.27 -10.13
N TYR A 89 3.50 -16.60 -11.17
CA TYR A 89 4.31 -15.90 -12.15
C TYR A 89 5.11 -14.76 -11.50
N LEU A 90 4.47 -13.83 -10.78
CA LEU A 90 5.18 -12.75 -10.10
C LEU A 90 6.15 -13.26 -9.03
N SER A 91 5.77 -14.30 -8.29
CA SER A 91 6.62 -14.86 -7.24
C SER A 91 7.92 -15.47 -7.79
N SER A 92 7.92 -15.92 -9.05
CA SER A 92 9.13 -16.40 -9.71
C SER A 92 10.18 -15.31 -9.97
N TYR A 93 9.77 -14.04 -10.00
CA TYR A 93 10.65 -12.88 -10.16
C TYR A 93 10.90 -12.14 -8.85
N LEU A 94 9.87 -11.99 -8.01
CA LEU A 94 9.90 -11.12 -6.82
C LEU A 94 10.06 -11.87 -5.50
N GLY A 95 10.03 -13.21 -5.53
CA GLY A 95 9.95 -14.04 -4.32
C GLY A 95 8.53 -14.11 -3.75
N GLU A 96 8.40 -14.60 -2.51
CA GLU A 96 7.10 -14.73 -1.87
C GLU A 96 6.42 -13.37 -1.65
N PRO A 97 5.07 -13.30 -1.73
CA PRO A 97 4.34 -12.09 -1.36
C PRO A 97 4.64 -11.66 0.07
N THR A 98 4.82 -10.36 0.27
CA THR A 98 4.93 -9.75 1.60
C THR A 98 3.59 -9.71 2.34
N ASN A 99 2.48 -9.70 1.61
CA ASN A 99 1.14 -9.78 2.19
C ASN A 99 0.20 -10.46 1.19
N ASP A 100 -0.72 -11.27 1.72
CA ASP A 100 -1.81 -11.88 0.96
C ASP A 100 -3.02 -11.97 1.90
N THR A 101 -4.11 -11.30 1.53
CA THR A 101 -5.32 -11.29 2.34
C THR A 101 -6.11 -12.59 2.26
N GLY A 102 -5.79 -13.45 1.29
CA GLY A 102 -6.72 -14.47 0.83
C GLY A 102 -7.98 -13.85 0.22
N TRP A 103 -8.99 -14.69 -0.03
CA TRP A 103 -10.30 -14.24 -0.49
C TRP A 103 -11.13 -13.76 0.69
N VAL A 104 -11.52 -12.50 0.63
CA VAL A 104 -12.33 -11.82 1.64
C VAL A 104 -13.52 -11.12 0.98
N ASP A 105 -14.48 -10.70 1.80
CA ASP A 105 -15.58 -9.85 1.34
C ASP A 105 -15.00 -8.48 0.91
N PRO A 106 -15.36 -7.95 -0.28
CA PRO A 106 -14.83 -6.68 -0.79
C PRO A 106 -14.90 -5.55 0.23
N LEU A 107 -16.00 -5.42 0.96
CA LEU A 107 -16.26 -4.34 1.93
C LEU A 107 -15.28 -4.35 3.11
N THR A 108 -14.51 -5.42 3.30
CA THR A 108 -13.49 -5.52 4.34
C THR A 108 -12.19 -4.80 3.97
N ILE A 109 -11.92 -4.57 2.67
CA ILE A 109 -10.70 -3.95 2.15
C ILE A 109 -11.01 -2.62 1.43
N GLY A 110 -12.15 -2.52 0.74
CA GLY A 110 -12.53 -1.32 -0.02
C GLY A 110 -13.87 -1.47 -0.74
N ILE A 111 -14.26 -0.47 -1.52
CA ILE A 111 -15.51 -0.52 -2.28
C ILE A 111 -15.21 -1.08 -3.68
N CYS A 112 -14.99 -2.40 -3.75
CA CYS A 112 -14.82 -3.11 -5.03
C CYS A 112 -16.14 -3.77 -5.45
N SER A 113 -16.36 -3.88 -6.76
CA SER A 113 -17.48 -4.67 -7.28
C SER A 113 -17.28 -6.16 -7.02
N GLY A 114 -18.38 -6.90 -6.91
CA GLY A 114 -18.34 -8.36 -6.73
C GLY A 114 -18.61 -8.80 -5.30
N SER A 115 -18.28 -10.06 -5.02
CA SER A 115 -18.49 -10.70 -3.73
C SER A 115 -17.21 -11.25 -3.10
N GLU A 116 -16.13 -11.30 -3.88
CA GLU A 116 -14.85 -11.82 -3.43
C GLU A 116 -13.73 -10.92 -3.92
N LEU A 117 -12.84 -10.55 -3.00
CA LEU A 117 -11.65 -9.76 -3.28
C LEU A 117 -10.44 -10.43 -2.63
N ARG A 118 -9.31 -10.41 -3.33
CA ARG A 118 -8.00 -10.78 -2.76
C ARG A 118 -6.98 -9.73 -3.16
N ARG A 119 -6.21 -9.28 -2.18
CA ARG A 119 -5.09 -8.37 -2.38
C ARG A 119 -3.80 -9.09 -2.06
N VAL A 120 -2.85 -9.04 -3.00
CA VAL A 120 -1.53 -9.65 -2.83
C VAL A 120 -0.47 -8.60 -3.09
N SER A 121 0.43 -8.40 -2.15
CA SER A 121 1.43 -7.33 -2.19
C SER A 121 2.85 -7.87 -2.09
N TRP A 122 3.74 -7.29 -2.90
CA TRP A 122 5.19 -7.34 -2.77
C TRP A 122 5.65 -5.92 -2.46
N GLY A 123 5.79 -5.57 -1.18
CA GLY A 123 6.02 -4.19 -0.73
C GLY A 123 5.05 -3.18 -1.36
N VAL A 124 5.53 -2.26 -2.21
CA VAL A 124 4.71 -1.21 -2.86
C VAL A 124 4.00 -1.67 -4.13
N LEU A 125 4.25 -2.89 -4.60
CA LEU A 125 3.44 -3.49 -5.64
C LEU A 125 2.28 -4.23 -4.99
N THR A 126 1.06 -3.86 -5.33
CA THR A 126 -0.17 -4.51 -4.87
C THR A 126 -0.98 -4.94 -6.08
N LEU A 127 -1.35 -6.21 -6.15
CA LEU A 127 -2.27 -6.76 -7.14
C LEU A 127 -3.64 -6.98 -6.51
N LEU A 128 -4.67 -6.73 -7.32
CA LEU A 128 -6.06 -6.90 -6.98
C LEU A 128 -6.67 -8.03 -7.82
N PHE A 129 -7.34 -8.95 -7.14
CA PHE A 129 -8.06 -10.07 -7.72
C PHE A 129 -9.49 -10.06 -7.23
N GLY A 130 -10.43 -10.36 -8.11
CA GLY A 130 -11.85 -10.26 -7.81
C GLY A 130 -12.69 -11.13 -8.74
N ASP A 131 -13.97 -11.26 -8.43
CA ASP A 131 -14.94 -12.03 -9.22
C ASP A 131 -15.69 -11.18 -10.27
N VAL A 132 -15.58 -9.85 -10.18
CA VAL A 132 -16.21 -8.88 -11.10
C VAL A 132 -15.23 -7.75 -11.44
N SER A 133 -15.07 -7.49 -12.74
CA SER A 133 -14.37 -6.32 -13.30
C SER A 133 -15.01 -5.88 -14.62
N SER A 134 -14.46 -4.83 -15.23
CA SER A 134 -14.77 -4.39 -16.59
C SER A 134 -14.39 -5.42 -17.67
N VAL A 135 -13.42 -6.30 -17.40
CA VAL A 135 -12.89 -7.28 -18.36
C VAL A 135 -13.60 -8.63 -18.26
N VAL A 136 -13.85 -9.10 -17.04
CA VAL A 136 -14.43 -10.43 -16.77
C VAL A 136 -15.41 -10.37 -15.61
N GLN A 137 -16.49 -11.15 -15.68
CA GLN A 137 -17.47 -11.26 -14.60
C GLN A 137 -17.76 -12.73 -14.27
N GLY A 138 -18.10 -13.01 -13.01
CA GLY A 138 -18.57 -14.31 -12.54
C GLY A 138 -17.48 -15.36 -12.32
N ARG A 139 -16.20 -14.95 -12.31
CA ARG A 139 -15.08 -15.82 -11.92
C ARG A 139 -13.95 -15.00 -11.32
N ARG A 140 -13.22 -15.57 -10.37
CA ARG A 140 -12.00 -14.97 -9.80
C ARG A 140 -10.93 -14.74 -10.88
N HIS A 141 -10.38 -13.55 -10.94
CA HIS A 141 -9.34 -13.17 -11.90
C HIS A 141 -8.52 -11.97 -11.42
N PHE A 142 -7.35 -11.78 -12.01
CA PHE A 142 -6.54 -10.57 -11.86
C PHE A 142 -7.19 -9.40 -12.62
N PHE A 143 -7.43 -8.26 -11.97
CA PHE A 143 -8.12 -7.13 -12.62
C PHE A 143 -7.42 -5.78 -12.49
N GLY A 144 -6.48 -5.63 -11.57
CA GLY A 144 -5.83 -4.35 -11.36
C GLY A 144 -4.59 -4.43 -10.49
N TYR A 145 -3.73 -3.42 -10.59
CA TYR A 145 -2.56 -3.28 -9.72
C TYR A 145 -2.32 -1.82 -9.36
N THR A 146 -1.68 -1.64 -8.21
CA THR A 146 -1.10 -0.37 -7.77
C THR A 146 0.37 -0.58 -7.50
N TYR A 147 1.22 0.24 -8.09
CA TYR A 147 2.66 0.24 -7.88
C TYR A 147 3.11 1.58 -7.34
N GLY A 148 3.57 1.61 -6.09
CA GLY A 148 3.90 2.83 -5.36
C GLY A 148 2.80 3.24 -4.39
N ALA A 149 3.01 4.37 -3.72
CA ALA A 149 2.04 4.99 -2.83
C ALA A 149 2.07 6.52 -3.07
N PRO A 150 0.93 7.22 -2.94
CA PRO A 150 0.86 8.65 -3.23
C PRO A 150 1.86 9.49 -2.42
N ASP A 151 2.22 9.02 -1.23
CA ASP A 151 2.98 9.73 -0.20
C ASP A 151 4.31 9.06 0.19
N GLU A 152 4.67 7.92 -0.44
CA GLU A 152 5.96 7.26 -0.24
C GLU A 152 6.68 6.98 -1.56
N ILE A 153 7.96 7.36 -1.63
CA ILE A 153 8.86 7.03 -2.74
C ILE A 153 9.86 5.98 -2.26
N GLY A 154 9.98 4.86 -2.98
CA GLY A 154 11.19 4.02 -2.94
C GLY A 154 11.15 2.73 -2.11
N ALA A 155 9.98 2.15 -1.82
CA ALA A 155 9.91 0.79 -1.29
C ALA A 155 9.88 -0.28 -2.40
N ALA A 156 10.22 -1.53 -2.04
CA ALA A 156 10.42 -2.64 -2.98
C ALA A 156 9.08 -3.21 -3.50
N PRO A 157 9.03 -3.84 -4.70
CA PRO A 157 10.10 -3.89 -5.70
C PRO A 157 10.36 -2.50 -6.26
N VAL A 158 11.62 -2.16 -6.51
CA VAL A 158 11.99 -0.90 -7.15
C VAL A 158 12.32 -1.13 -8.62
N GLY A 159 11.97 -0.17 -9.48
CA GLY A 159 12.39 -0.18 -10.89
C GLY A 159 11.43 -0.88 -11.85
N LEU A 160 10.19 -1.19 -11.44
CA LEU A 160 9.15 -1.53 -12.41
C LEU A 160 8.84 -0.29 -13.25
N THR A 161 8.68 -0.51 -14.55
CA THR A 161 8.49 0.57 -15.52
C THR A 161 7.39 0.23 -16.51
N THR A 162 6.75 1.25 -17.04
CA THR A 162 5.83 1.08 -18.16
C THR A 162 6.58 0.77 -19.45
N SER A 163 5.85 0.33 -20.48
CA SER A 163 6.42 0.07 -21.81
C SER A 163 7.06 1.30 -22.46
N ARG A 164 6.76 2.51 -21.96
CA ARG A 164 7.33 3.78 -22.41
C ARG A 164 8.38 4.36 -21.46
N GLY A 165 8.80 3.60 -20.44
CA GLY A 165 9.88 4.01 -19.54
C GLY A 165 9.44 4.88 -18.37
N VAL A 166 8.13 5.03 -18.10
CA VAL A 166 7.63 5.75 -16.92
C VAL A 166 7.77 4.84 -15.70
N MET A 167 8.29 5.36 -14.60
CA MET A 167 8.46 4.65 -13.33
C MET A 167 8.17 5.61 -12.16
N ILE A 168 8.11 5.08 -10.94
CA ILE A 168 8.08 5.92 -9.74
C ILE A 168 9.33 6.83 -9.74
N GLY A 169 9.13 8.12 -9.49
CA GLY A 169 10.15 9.15 -9.55
C GLY A 169 10.38 9.78 -10.94
N SER A 170 9.77 9.25 -12.01
CA SER A 170 9.76 9.93 -13.32
C SER A 170 9.09 11.30 -13.20
N ARG A 171 9.60 12.30 -13.93
CA ARG A 171 9.03 13.65 -13.87
C ARG A 171 7.81 13.77 -14.78
N VAL A 172 6.91 14.72 -14.50
CA VAL A 172 5.73 15.02 -15.33
C VAL A 172 6.12 15.32 -16.78
N VAL A 173 7.25 16.00 -17.01
CA VAL A 173 7.78 16.24 -18.37
C VAL A 173 8.12 14.94 -19.09
N ASP A 174 8.65 13.95 -18.37
CA ASP A 174 9.00 12.64 -18.94
C ASP A 174 7.73 11.82 -19.25
N VAL A 175 6.69 11.93 -18.39
CA VAL A 175 5.37 11.31 -18.63
C VAL A 175 4.69 11.88 -19.87
N THR A 176 4.67 13.21 -20.01
CA THR A 176 4.06 13.89 -21.16
C THR A 176 4.82 13.59 -22.45
N ALA A 177 6.14 13.46 -22.39
CA ALA A 177 6.95 13.03 -23.54
C ALA A 177 6.67 11.56 -23.94
N ALA A 178 6.50 10.68 -22.95
CA ALA A 178 6.19 9.26 -23.17
C ALA A 178 4.76 9.05 -23.71
N TYR A 179 3.80 9.84 -23.24
CA TYR A 179 2.38 9.76 -23.55
C TYR A 179 1.83 11.13 -23.95
N PRO A 180 1.90 11.53 -25.23
CA PRO A 180 1.49 12.87 -25.66
C PRO A 180 -0.01 13.21 -25.47
N ALA A 181 -0.85 12.19 -25.27
CA ALA A 181 -2.28 12.34 -25.01
C ALA A 181 -2.63 12.24 -23.51
N VAL A 182 -1.63 12.20 -22.62
CA VAL A 182 -1.86 12.12 -21.17
C VAL A 182 -2.61 13.36 -20.68
N GLN A 183 -3.56 13.14 -19.79
CA GLN A 183 -4.23 14.21 -19.07
C GLN A 183 -3.56 14.36 -17.70
N ILE A 184 -3.12 15.57 -17.37
CA ILE A 184 -2.61 15.92 -16.05
C ILE A 184 -3.71 16.69 -15.32
N LEU A 185 -4.11 16.20 -14.16
CA LEU A 185 -5.15 16.80 -13.35
C LEU A 185 -4.54 17.31 -12.04
N PRO A 186 -4.84 18.56 -11.65
CA PRO A 186 -4.37 19.12 -10.38
C PRO A 186 -5.05 18.44 -9.19
N GLU A 187 -4.53 18.70 -8.00
CA GLU A 187 -5.20 18.29 -6.76
C GLU A 187 -6.59 18.92 -6.63
N ASP A 188 -7.49 18.17 -5.98
CA ASP A 188 -8.78 18.64 -5.51
C ASP A 188 -8.98 18.27 -4.03
N ASP A 189 -10.16 18.56 -3.47
CA ASP A 189 -10.47 18.33 -2.05
C ASP A 189 -10.37 16.86 -1.60
N PHE A 190 -10.35 15.90 -2.54
CA PHE A 190 -10.39 14.46 -2.28
C PHE A 190 -9.26 13.69 -2.97
N THR A 191 -8.65 14.25 -4.01
CA THR A 191 -7.70 13.55 -4.87
C THR A 191 -6.39 14.33 -5.00
N PRO A 192 -5.23 13.72 -4.70
CA PRO A 192 -3.95 14.36 -4.99
C PRO A 192 -3.75 14.52 -6.51
N PRO A 193 -2.75 15.29 -6.96
CA PRO A 193 -2.48 15.46 -8.39
C PRO A 193 -2.26 14.10 -9.06
N PHE A 194 -2.81 13.91 -10.25
CA PHE A 194 -2.75 12.62 -10.94
C PHE A 194 -2.71 12.78 -12.45
N PHE A 195 -2.30 11.72 -13.13
CA PHE A 195 -2.30 11.63 -14.58
C PHE A 195 -3.14 10.47 -15.07
N ILE A 196 -3.74 10.63 -16.25
CA ILE A 196 -4.50 9.57 -16.93
C ILE A 196 -3.91 9.40 -18.33
N VAL A 197 -3.35 8.22 -18.61
CA VAL A 197 -2.88 7.86 -19.96
C VAL A 197 -4.05 7.31 -20.78
N ASN A 198 -4.85 6.43 -20.17
CA ASN A 198 -6.08 5.87 -20.72
C ASN A 198 -6.96 5.34 -19.57
N ASP A 199 -8.11 4.74 -19.90
CA ASP A 199 -9.08 4.24 -18.93
C ASP A 199 -8.49 3.19 -17.96
N SER A 200 -7.41 2.51 -18.35
CA SER A 200 -6.81 1.41 -17.61
C SER A 200 -5.37 1.70 -17.15
N LEU A 201 -4.84 2.91 -17.35
CA LEU A 201 -3.50 3.29 -16.91
C LEU A 201 -3.48 4.76 -16.45
N ARG A 202 -3.24 4.94 -15.16
CA ARG A 202 -3.18 6.23 -14.49
C ARG A 202 -2.13 6.22 -13.38
N GLY A 203 -1.96 7.32 -12.68
CA GLY A 203 -1.06 7.36 -11.53
C GLY A 203 -1.06 8.68 -10.80
N PHE A 204 -0.46 8.71 -9.62
CA PHE A 204 -0.37 9.90 -8.77
C PHE A 204 0.94 10.63 -8.96
N LEU A 205 0.90 11.94 -8.67
CA LEU A 205 2.00 12.88 -8.83
C LEU A 205 2.18 13.71 -7.55
N THR A 206 3.39 14.21 -7.32
CA THR A 206 3.65 15.20 -6.26
C THR A 206 3.17 16.62 -6.60
N GLY A 207 2.68 16.85 -7.82
CA GLY A 207 2.34 18.15 -8.38
C GLY A 207 2.11 18.08 -9.90
N VAL A 208 1.72 19.19 -10.52
CA VAL A 208 1.43 19.25 -11.98
C VAL A 208 2.52 19.94 -12.81
N ASP A 209 3.53 20.52 -12.16
CA ASP A 209 4.66 21.15 -12.83
C ASP A 209 5.57 20.11 -13.48
N ASP A 210 6.32 20.51 -14.52
CA ASP A 210 7.26 19.64 -15.25
C ASP A 210 8.28 18.92 -14.34
N GLY A 211 8.63 19.52 -13.20
CA GLY A 211 9.57 18.97 -12.22
C GLY A 211 8.94 18.06 -11.17
N ALA A 212 7.61 18.00 -11.08
CA ALA A 212 6.90 17.10 -10.18
C ALA A 212 7.09 15.65 -10.62
N THR A 213 6.96 14.71 -9.68
CA THR A 213 7.31 13.30 -9.91
C THR A 213 6.15 12.35 -9.70
N VAL A 214 6.16 11.23 -10.42
CA VAL A 214 5.25 10.11 -10.26
C VAL A 214 5.50 9.42 -8.91
N THR A 215 4.45 9.25 -8.12
CA THR A 215 4.49 8.56 -6.81
C THR A 215 3.86 7.17 -6.86
N ALA A 216 2.85 6.99 -7.71
CA ALA A 216 2.24 5.70 -7.96
C ALA A 216 1.81 5.52 -9.42
N ILE A 217 1.77 4.27 -9.87
CA ILE A 217 1.25 3.85 -11.18
C ILE A 217 0.15 2.81 -10.91
N ILE A 218 -1.01 3.02 -11.49
CA ILE A 218 -2.20 2.19 -11.31
C ILE A 218 -2.64 1.68 -12.67
N GLY A 219 -2.83 0.36 -12.76
CA GLY A 219 -3.33 -0.29 -13.96
C GLY A 219 -4.61 -1.06 -13.69
N GLY A 220 -5.52 -1.06 -14.66
CA GLY A 220 -6.82 -1.74 -14.58
C GLY A 220 -7.84 -1.00 -13.72
N ASP A 221 -8.84 -1.75 -13.28
CA ASP A 221 -9.87 -1.23 -12.38
C ASP A 221 -9.29 -1.05 -10.97
N ASP A 222 -9.66 0.02 -10.28
CA ASP A 222 -9.48 0.14 -8.84
C ASP A 222 -10.73 -0.20 -8.05
N CYS A 223 -10.50 -0.54 -6.80
CA CYS A 223 -11.53 -0.45 -5.78
C CYS A 223 -11.72 1.02 -5.42
N GLY A 224 -12.97 1.49 -5.41
CA GLY A 224 -13.28 2.85 -4.96
C GLY A 224 -12.73 3.06 -3.55
N ILE A 225 -11.91 4.10 -3.40
CA ILE A 225 -11.45 4.62 -2.12
C ILE A 225 -12.43 5.68 -1.60
#